data_AF-A0A3B1APH9-F1
#
_entry.id   AF-A0A3B1APH9-F1
#
_cell.length_a   1.000
_cell.length_b   1.000
_cell.length_c   1.000
_cell.angle_alpha   90.00
_cell.angle_beta   90.00
_cell.angle_gamma   90.00
#
_symmetry.space_group_name_H-M   'P 1'
#
loop_
_entity.id
_entity.type
_entity.pdbx_description
1 polymer ?
#
loop_
_entity_poly.entity_id
_entity_poly.type
_entity_poly.pdbx_seq_one_letter_code
_entity_poly.pdbx_strand_id
1 'polypeptide(L)'
;MARDQDTSGRRCTLVLPGLLDLPLAEHESVFAQVGHLPELECFFSRAQKHRFPGASFEAVLFALFDAVIPTDADLPVAAVGYVGDTGQSAPGWCLRADPVQLIPDRDQLVLMGPESLSLSQAEADLLVTDLNVQFAQDGWHIEAATPTRWYLHQPDAPKLRTYSLAQVRGRAIGEYLPVGADGKQWHRLMNEVQMVLHISAVNQQRQTVGQPPVSSLWFWGGGETPVISPDNTGSQWCQ
;
A
#
# COMPACT_ATOMS: atom_id res chain seq x y z
N MET A 1 22.43 -22.64 40.94
CA MET A 1 21.84 -21.36 41.37
C MET A 1 22.87 -20.25 41.18
N ALA A 2 22.85 -19.62 40.01
CA ALA A 2 23.39 -18.28 39.80
C ALA A 2 22.35 -17.62 38.89
N ARG A 3 21.75 -16.54 39.39
CA ARG A 3 20.62 -15.84 38.79
C ARG A 3 21.06 -15.32 37.42
N ASP A 4 20.39 -15.79 36.38
CA ASP A 4 20.37 -15.17 35.07
C ASP A 4 19.69 -13.81 35.27
N GLN A 5 20.49 -12.75 35.29
CA GLN A 5 20.01 -11.39 35.46
C GLN A 5 19.43 -10.95 34.12
N ASP A 6 18.10 -11.02 34.07
CA ASP A 6 17.24 -10.33 33.12
C ASP A 6 17.73 -8.88 32.89
N THR A 7 18.47 -8.69 31.80
CA THR A 7 18.78 -7.37 31.25
C THR A 7 17.73 -7.04 30.21
N SER A 8 16.50 -6.80 30.66
CA SER A 8 15.44 -6.19 29.85
C SER A 8 15.79 -4.72 29.55
N GLY A 9 16.82 -4.51 28.73
CA GLY A 9 17.20 -3.22 28.18
C GLY A 9 16.05 -2.69 27.32
N ARG A 10 15.67 -1.42 27.51
CA ARG A 10 14.66 -0.77 26.67
C ARG A 10 15.16 -0.76 25.22
N ARG A 11 14.47 -1.49 24.34
CA ARG A 11 14.74 -1.52 22.90
C ARG A 11 13.82 -0.50 22.22
N CYS A 12 14.41 0.42 21.46
CA CYS A 12 13.68 1.33 20.58
C CYS A 12 14.05 1.01 19.14
N THR A 13 13.05 0.73 18.30
CA THR A 13 13.25 0.52 16.87
C THR A 13 12.72 1.74 16.14
N LEU A 14 13.59 2.44 15.43
CA LEU A 14 13.22 3.58 14.59
C LEU A 14 13.28 3.14 13.12
N VAL A 15 12.17 3.30 12.40
CA VAL A 15 12.09 3.04 10.96
C VAL A 15 11.95 4.39 10.26
N LEU A 16 12.80 4.64 9.26
CA LEU A 16 12.85 5.88 8.49
C LEU A 16 12.56 5.56 7.01
N PRO A 17 11.28 5.56 6.59
CA PRO A 17 10.91 5.27 5.21
C PRO A 17 11.53 6.31 4.25
N GLY A 18 12.04 5.87 3.11
CA GLY A 18 12.58 6.75 2.07
C GLY A 18 13.90 7.46 2.41
N LEU A 19 14.53 7.17 3.56
CA LEU A 19 15.80 7.80 3.95
C LEU A 19 16.90 7.63 2.89
N LEU A 20 16.85 6.54 2.12
CA LEU A 20 17.80 6.21 1.06
C LEU A 20 17.14 6.12 -0.33
N ASP A 21 15.89 6.59 -0.48
CA ASP A 21 15.16 6.63 -1.78
C ASP A 21 15.58 7.83 -2.64
N LEU A 22 16.87 8.18 -2.61
CA LEU A 22 17.43 9.18 -3.50
C LEU A 22 17.98 8.47 -4.75
N PRO A 23 18.01 9.12 -5.92
CA PRO A 23 18.77 8.60 -7.04
C PRO A 23 20.23 8.45 -6.62
N LEU A 24 20.88 7.30 -6.88
CA LEU A 24 22.28 7.05 -6.49
C LEU A 24 23.23 8.17 -6.96
N ALA A 25 22.92 8.83 -8.08
CA ALA A 25 23.66 9.97 -8.61
C ALA A 25 23.59 11.25 -7.75
N GLU A 26 22.57 11.38 -6.90
CA GLU A 26 22.32 12.53 -6.04
C GLU A 26 22.71 12.27 -4.57
N HIS A 27 23.03 11.03 -4.19
CA HIS A 27 23.41 10.68 -2.82
C HIS A 27 24.59 11.52 -2.34
N GLU A 28 25.65 11.60 -3.14
CA GLU A 28 26.90 12.26 -2.73
C GLU A 28 26.70 13.77 -2.51
N SER A 29 25.88 14.42 -3.34
CA SER A 29 25.61 15.86 -3.24
C SER A 29 24.67 16.21 -2.08
N VAL A 30 23.67 15.37 -1.81
CA VAL A 30 22.73 15.57 -0.70
C VAL A 30 23.41 15.30 0.65
N PHE A 31 24.12 14.19 0.79
CA PHE A 31 24.83 13.88 2.05
C PHE A 31 26.01 14.84 2.29
N ALA A 32 26.66 15.37 1.25
CA ALA A 32 27.67 16.41 1.42
C ALA A 32 27.08 17.74 1.95
N GLN A 33 25.83 18.07 1.62
CA GLN A 33 25.14 19.27 2.11
C GLN A 33 24.68 19.16 3.57
N VAL A 34 24.39 17.94 4.04
CA VAL A 34 24.02 17.68 5.44
C VAL A 34 25.16 18.00 6.41
N GLY A 35 26.42 17.96 5.94
CA GLY A 35 27.60 18.27 6.75
C GLY A 35 27.87 17.24 7.85
N HIS A 36 28.73 17.61 8.81
CA HIS A 36 29.08 16.74 9.92
C HIS A 36 27.99 16.71 11.00
N LEU A 37 27.60 15.51 11.41
CA LEU A 37 26.61 15.26 12.45
C LEU A 37 27.26 14.46 13.58
N PRO A 38 28.08 15.08 14.45
CA PRO A 38 29.00 14.39 15.34
C PRO A 38 28.30 13.43 16.31
N GLU A 39 27.08 13.75 16.75
CA GLU A 39 26.28 12.89 17.62
C GLU A 39 25.81 11.63 16.90
N LEU A 40 25.35 11.76 15.65
CA LEU A 40 24.94 10.64 14.81
C LEU A 40 26.14 9.81 14.36
N GLU A 41 27.26 10.44 14.03
CA GLU A 41 28.52 9.76 13.71
C GLU A 41 29.02 8.95 14.90
N CYS A 42 29.00 9.52 16.11
CA CYS A 42 29.33 8.81 17.35
C CYS A 42 28.38 7.64 17.59
N PHE A 43 27.07 7.85 17.41
CA PHE A 43 26.07 6.79 17.54
C PHE A 43 26.31 5.66 16.52
N PHE A 44 26.51 5.99 15.25
CA PHE A 44 26.77 5.03 14.18
C PHE A 44 28.13 4.34 14.30
N SER A 45 29.13 4.96 14.94
CA SER A 45 30.44 4.32 15.19
C SER A 45 30.35 3.09 16.08
N ARG A 46 29.30 3.02 16.91
CA ARG A 46 29.00 1.90 17.80
C ARG A 46 27.87 1.01 17.28
N ALA A 47 27.27 1.37 16.15
CA ALA A 47 26.15 0.65 15.59
C ALA A 47 26.61 -0.60 14.83
N GLN A 48 25.81 -1.67 14.92
CA GLN A 48 25.96 -2.83 14.05
C GLN A 48 25.12 -2.63 12.80
N LYS A 49 25.78 -2.66 11.64
CA LYS A 49 25.11 -2.55 10.35
C LYS A 49 24.65 -3.93 9.89
N HIS A 50 23.35 -4.07 9.70
CA HIS A 50 22.76 -5.25 9.08
C HIS A 50 22.06 -4.82 7.80
N ARG A 51 22.28 -5.56 6.72
CA ARG A 51 21.45 -5.40 5.52
C ARG A 51 20.18 -6.19 5.75
N PHE A 52 19.05 -5.50 5.79
CA PHE A 52 17.78 -6.17 5.70
C PHE A 52 17.52 -6.56 4.25
N PRO A 53 17.09 -7.80 3.97
CA PRO A 53 16.74 -8.23 2.61
C PRO A 53 15.43 -7.59 2.09
N GLY A 54 15.00 -6.45 2.66
CA GLY A 54 13.68 -5.87 2.47
C GLY A 54 13.45 -5.35 1.05
N ALA A 55 12.47 -5.95 0.37
CA ALA A 55 11.99 -5.55 -0.95
C ALA A 55 11.01 -4.35 -0.91
N SER A 56 10.50 -3.96 0.27
CA SER A 56 9.64 -2.79 0.48
C SER A 56 9.55 -2.36 1.96
N PHE A 57 8.96 -1.18 2.24
CA PHE A 57 8.71 -0.67 3.60
C PHE A 57 7.76 -1.58 4.40
N GLU A 58 6.69 -2.05 3.77
CA GLU A 58 5.69 -2.93 4.37
C GLU A 58 6.33 -4.26 4.80
N ALA A 59 7.21 -4.83 3.96
CA ALA A 59 7.93 -6.04 4.29
C ALA A 59 8.77 -5.90 5.56
N VAL A 60 9.41 -4.73 5.75
CA VAL A 60 10.17 -4.42 6.97
C VAL A 60 9.25 -4.34 8.17
N LEU A 61 8.10 -3.66 8.07
CA LEU A 61 7.14 -3.58 9.17
C LEU A 61 6.61 -4.96 9.58
N PHE A 62 6.18 -5.78 8.63
CA PHE A 62 5.68 -7.12 8.93
C PHE A 62 6.74 -8.01 9.58
N ALA A 63 8.00 -7.93 9.11
CA ALA A 63 9.10 -8.65 9.73
C ALA A 63 9.42 -8.14 11.14
N LEU A 64 9.34 -6.82 11.37
CA LEU A 64 9.60 -6.22 12.69
C LEU A 64 8.58 -6.62 13.75
N PHE A 65 7.37 -6.98 13.34
CA PHE A 65 6.30 -7.45 14.23
C PHE A 65 6.14 -8.98 14.21
N ASP A 66 7.06 -9.71 13.59
CA ASP A 66 7.02 -11.18 13.49
C ASP A 66 5.67 -11.71 12.97
N ALA A 67 5.09 -10.99 12.01
CA ALA A 67 3.81 -11.36 11.42
C ALA A 67 3.95 -12.66 10.61
N VAL A 68 3.05 -13.62 10.86
CA VAL A 68 3.05 -14.89 10.14
C VAL A 68 2.36 -14.69 8.79
N ILE A 69 3.14 -14.71 7.71
CA ILE A 69 2.64 -14.50 6.34
C ILE A 69 3.02 -15.72 5.48
N PRO A 70 2.07 -16.34 4.77
CA PRO A 70 2.38 -17.43 3.84
C PRO A 70 3.34 -16.98 2.74
N THR A 71 4.32 -17.82 2.39
CA THR A 71 5.35 -17.48 1.38
C THR A 71 4.78 -17.28 -0.02
N ASP A 72 3.63 -17.90 -0.32
CA ASP A 72 2.91 -17.82 -1.58
C ASP A 72 1.86 -16.70 -1.61
N ALA A 73 1.67 -15.96 -0.52
CA ALA A 73 0.74 -14.84 -0.42
C ALA A 73 1.42 -13.47 -0.51
N ASP A 74 0.67 -12.46 -0.93
CA ASP A 74 1.09 -11.07 -0.78
C ASP A 74 1.12 -10.67 0.71
N LEU A 75 1.82 -9.57 1.00
CA LEU A 75 1.75 -8.98 2.33
C LEU A 75 0.32 -8.46 2.58
N PRO A 76 -0.31 -8.75 3.74
CA PRO A 76 -1.69 -8.38 4.05
C PRO A 76 -1.82 -6.89 4.42
N VAL A 77 -1.31 -6.01 3.56
CA VAL A 77 -1.28 -4.55 3.74
C VAL A 77 -2.68 -3.99 3.84
N ALA A 78 -3.62 -4.53 3.05
CA ALA A 78 -5.01 -4.11 3.07
C ALA A 78 -5.65 -4.29 4.45
N ALA A 79 -5.53 -5.47 5.05
CA ALA A 79 -6.16 -5.77 6.32
C ALA A 79 -5.59 -4.92 7.48
N VAL A 80 -4.27 -4.68 7.49
CA VAL A 80 -3.64 -3.81 8.50
C VAL A 80 -3.99 -2.34 8.27
N GLY A 81 -3.93 -1.88 7.02
CA GLY A 81 -4.32 -0.52 6.65
C GLY A 81 -5.78 -0.23 7.00
N TYR A 82 -6.67 -1.21 6.80
CA TYR A 82 -8.08 -1.11 7.14
C TYR A 82 -8.29 -0.79 8.62
N VAL A 83 -7.59 -1.50 9.51
CA VAL A 83 -7.62 -1.24 10.95
C VAL A 83 -7.14 0.17 11.27
N GLY A 84 -6.06 0.62 10.62
CA GLY A 84 -5.53 1.96 10.82
C GLY A 84 -6.48 3.08 10.37
N ASP A 85 -7.23 2.85 9.29
CA ASP A 85 -8.08 3.87 8.69
C ASP A 85 -9.50 3.92 9.28
N THR A 86 -10.03 2.76 9.69
CA THR A 86 -11.41 2.65 10.18
C THR A 86 -11.51 2.42 11.69
N GLY A 87 -10.41 2.01 12.34
CA GLY A 87 -10.41 1.53 13.72
C GLY A 87 -11.09 0.17 13.91
N GLN A 88 -11.48 -0.50 12.83
CA GLN A 88 -12.21 -1.78 12.86
C GLN A 88 -11.37 -2.89 12.25
N SER A 89 -11.60 -4.13 12.70
CA SER A 89 -11.00 -5.30 12.04
C SER A 89 -11.69 -5.53 10.69
N ALA A 90 -10.92 -5.90 9.67
CA ALA A 90 -11.48 -6.28 8.39
C ALA A 90 -12.41 -7.50 8.58
N PRO A 91 -13.59 -7.54 7.96
CA PRO A 91 -14.57 -8.62 8.13
C PRO A 91 -14.10 -9.97 7.54
N GLY A 92 -12.94 -9.99 6.88
CA GLY A 92 -12.33 -11.15 6.27
C GLY A 92 -11.15 -10.73 5.41
N TRP A 93 -10.94 -11.46 4.31
CA TRP A 93 -9.93 -11.14 3.32
C TRP A 93 -10.31 -9.87 2.53
N CYS A 94 -9.36 -8.94 2.37
CA CYS A 94 -9.57 -7.73 1.58
C CYS A 94 -8.32 -7.32 0.78
N LEU A 95 -8.47 -6.46 -0.23
CA LEU A 95 -7.35 -5.76 -0.89
C LEU A 95 -7.48 -4.25 -0.77
N ARG A 96 -6.35 -3.57 -1.01
CA ARG A 96 -6.32 -2.19 -1.42
C ARG A 96 -6.95 -2.06 -2.81
N ALA A 97 -7.70 -1.00 -3.04
CA ALA A 97 -8.31 -0.66 -4.32
C ALA A 97 -8.05 0.82 -4.64
N ASP A 98 -6.79 1.22 -4.71
CA ASP A 98 -6.41 2.63 -4.69
C ASP A 98 -6.86 3.35 -5.96
N PRO A 99 -7.53 4.51 -5.86
CA PRO A 99 -7.94 5.27 -7.03
C PRO A 99 -6.71 5.83 -7.75
N VAL A 100 -6.61 5.59 -9.06
CA VAL A 100 -5.46 6.00 -9.86
C VAL A 100 -5.89 6.63 -11.18
N GLN A 101 -4.97 7.38 -11.77
CA GLN A 101 -5.08 7.83 -13.17
C GLN A 101 -4.11 7.03 -14.03
N LEU A 102 -4.60 6.46 -15.12
CA LEU A 102 -3.83 5.80 -16.16
C LEU A 102 -3.70 6.79 -17.33
N ILE A 103 -2.47 7.17 -17.64
CA ILE A 103 -2.14 8.09 -18.72
C ILE A 103 -1.65 7.28 -19.92
N PRO A 104 -2.28 7.41 -21.10
CA PRO A 104 -1.73 6.83 -22.33
C PRO A 104 -0.37 7.43 -22.68
N ASP A 105 0.64 6.58 -22.85
CA ASP A 105 1.96 6.93 -23.39
C ASP A 105 2.35 5.92 -24.47
N ARG A 106 2.29 6.36 -25.73
CA ARG A 106 2.50 5.53 -26.92
C ARG A 106 1.61 4.27 -26.90
N ASP A 107 2.22 3.10 -26.69
CA ASP A 107 1.57 1.79 -26.66
C ASP A 107 1.36 1.26 -25.23
N GLN A 108 1.49 2.13 -24.23
CA GLN A 108 1.47 1.76 -22.81
C GLN A 108 0.55 2.68 -22.00
N LEU A 109 0.17 2.21 -20.81
CA LEU A 109 -0.54 2.98 -19.80
C LEU A 109 0.38 3.20 -18.62
N VAL A 110 0.68 4.47 -18.31
CA VAL A 110 1.49 4.87 -17.17
C VAL A 110 0.57 5.17 -15.99
N LEU A 111 0.87 4.59 -14.82
CA LEU A 111 0.09 4.79 -13.61
C LEU A 111 0.54 6.03 -12.84
N MET A 112 -0.40 6.92 -12.54
CA MET A 112 -0.24 8.01 -11.59
C MET A 112 -1.02 7.70 -10.31
N GLY A 113 -0.37 7.89 -9.17
CA GLY A 113 -0.94 7.61 -7.86
C GLY A 113 -2.05 8.59 -7.44
N PRO A 114 -2.77 8.30 -6.35
CA PRO A 114 -3.90 9.08 -5.89
C PRO A 114 -3.53 10.52 -5.49
N GLU A 115 -2.26 10.79 -5.18
CA GLU A 115 -1.77 12.13 -4.86
C GLU A 115 -1.95 13.13 -6.01
N SER A 116 -2.00 12.67 -7.27
CA SER A 116 -2.27 13.55 -8.41
C SER A 116 -3.76 13.87 -8.56
N LEU A 117 -4.65 13.10 -7.92
CA LEU A 117 -6.09 13.24 -8.11
C LEU A 117 -6.65 14.43 -7.35
N SER A 118 -6.15 14.76 -6.15
CA SER A 118 -6.81 15.74 -5.27
C SER A 118 -8.31 15.41 -5.06
N LEU A 119 -8.61 14.12 -4.87
CA LEU A 119 -9.97 13.61 -4.71
C LEU A 119 -10.51 14.00 -3.32
N SER A 120 -11.75 14.48 -3.26
CA SER A 120 -12.47 14.69 -2.00
C SER A 120 -13.19 13.41 -1.55
N GLN A 121 -13.54 13.33 -0.26
CA GLN A 121 -14.28 12.16 0.26
C GLN A 121 -15.65 12.02 -0.42
N ALA A 122 -16.37 13.12 -0.64
CA ALA A 122 -17.67 13.09 -1.30
C ALA A 122 -17.59 12.55 -2.75
N GLU A 123 -16.54 12.91 -3.50
CA GLU A 123 -16.31 12.35 -4.83
C GLU A 123 -15.96 10.86 -4.76
N ALA A 124 -15.13 10.46 -3.79
CA ALA A 124 -14.78 9.06 -3.57
C ALA A 124 -16.02 8.21 -3.26
N ASP A 125 -16.88 8.67 -2.35
CA ASP A 125 -18.10 7.95 -1.95
C ASP A 125 -19.07 7.78 -3.13
N LEU A 126 -19.20 8.79 -3.99
CA LEU A 126 -20.03 8.71 -5.20
C LEU A 126 -19.46 7.72 -6.22
N LEU A 127 -18.15 7.74 -6.46
CA LEU A 127 -17.49 6.78 -7.35
C LEU A 127 -17.61 5.35 -6.82
N VAL A 128 -17.44 5.15 -5.50
CA VAL A 128 -17.64 3.86 -4.86
C VAL A 128 -19.09 3.38 -4.98
N THR A 129 -20.06 4.30 -4.88
CA THR A 129 -21.47 3.98 -5.09
C THR A 129 -21.71 3.45 -6.51
N ASP A 130 -21.18 4.13 -7.53
CA ASP A 130 -21.29 3.70 -8.93
C ASP A 130 -20.68 2.29 -9.14
N LEU A 131 -19.50 2.04 -8.54
CA LEU A 131 -18.79 0.75 -8.64
C LEU A 131 -19.54 -0.38 -7.93
N ASN A 132 -20.08 -0.12 -6.73
CA ASN A 132 -20.78 -1.13 -5.95
C ASN A 132 -22.06 -1.64 -6.62
N VAL A 133 -22.70 -0.84 -7.50
CA VAL A 133 -23.84 -1.31 -8.31
C VAL A 133 -23.44 -2.47 -9.21
N GLN A 134 -22.25 -2.41 -9.82
CA GLN A 134 -21.74 -3.48 -10.67
C GLN A 134 -21.26 -4.67 -9.84
N PHE A 135 -20.58 -4.40 -8.72
CA PHE A 135 -19.92 -5.43 -7.91
C PHE A 135 -20.89 -6.29 -7.09
N ALA A 136 -22.09 -5.79 -6.83
CA ALA A 136 -23.12 -6.52 -6.08
C ALA A 136 -23.48 -7.88 -6.71
N GLN A 137 -23.33 -8.05 -8.03
CA GLN A 137 -23.63 -9.31 -8.72
C GLN A 137 -22.65 -10.43 -8.35
N ASP A 138 -21.39 -10.07 -8.07
CA ASP A 138 -20.29 -11.00 -7.78
C ASP A 138 -20.01 -11.12 -6.28
N GLY A 139 -20.83 -10.49 -5.43
CA GLY A 139 -20.64 -10.46 -3.98
C GLY A 139 -19.47 -9.60 -3.52
N TRP A 140 -18.95 -8.74 -4.40
CA TRP A 140 -17.86 -7.83 -4.12
C TRP A 140 -18.38 -6.51 -3.54
N HIS A 141 -17.57 -5.90 -2.67
CA HIS A 141 -17.90 -4.62 -2.05
C HIS A 141 -16.66 -3.74 -1.91
N ILE A 142 -16.71 -2.52 -2.43
CA ILE A 142 -15.69 -1.50 -2.19
C ILE A 142 -16.19 -0.50 -1.15
N GLU A 143 -15.28 -0.07 -0.28
CA GLU A 143 -15.46 1.11 0.56
C GLU A 143 -14.26 2.08 0.48
N ALA A 144 -14.54 3.38 0.58
CA ALA A 144 -13.53 4.43 0.59
C ALA A 144 -13.30 4.94 2.02
N ALA A 145 -12.38 4.33 2.77
CA ALA A 145 -12.08 4.78 4.14
C ALA A 145 -11.47 6.19 4.16
N THR A 146 -10.64 6.52 3.15
CA THR A 146 -10.23 7.90 2.85
C THR A 146 -10.32 8.18 1.35
N PRO A 147 -10.17 9.44 0.89
CA PRO A 147 -10.29 9.74 -0.54
C PRO A 147 -9.26 9.02 -1.40
N THR A 148 -8.14 8.61 -0.83
CA THR A 148 -7.01 8.00 -1.53
C THR A 148 -6.80 6.53 -1.17
N ARG A 149 -7.62 5.97 -0.26
CA ARG A 149 -7.39 4.68 0.39
C ARG A 149 -8.67 3.89 0.49
N TRP A 150 -8.88 3.03 -0.49
CA TRP A 150 -10.09 2.23 -0.61
C TRP A 150 -9.78 0.75 -0.41
N TYR A 151 -10.81 0.00 -0.04
CA TYR A 151 -10.72 -1.42 0.30
C TYR A 151 -11.77 -2.20 -0.47
N LEU A 152 -11.34 -3.27 -1.14
CA LEU A 152 -12.20 -4.23 -1.81
C LEU A 152 -12.33 -5.47 -0.92
N HIS A 153 -13.55 -5.77 -0.52
CA HIS A 153 -13.94 -6.98 0.18
C HIS A 153 -14.59 -7.95 -0.79
N GLN A 154 -14.28 -9.23 -0.61
CA GLN A 154 -14.91 -10.31 -1.37
C GLN A 154 -15.01 -11.58 -0.54
N PRO A 155 -15.91 -12.52 -0.90
CA PRO A 155 -16.14 -13.72 -0.11
C PRO A 155 -14.94 -14.67 -0.09
N ASP A 156 -14.26 -14.83 -1.22
CA ASP A 156 -13.19 -15.81 -1.41
C ASP A 156 -11.83 -15.15 -1.62
N ALA A 157 -10.80 -15.69 -0.97
CA ALA A 157 -9.42 -15.28 -1.19
C ALA A 157 -8.93 -15.79 -2.57
N PRO A 158 -8.56 -14.91 -3.50
CA PRO A 158 -8.10 -15.27 -4.83
C PRO A 158 -6.65 -15.71 -4.78
N LYS A 159 -6.25 -16.59 -5.69
CA LYS A 159 -4.86 -16.99 -5.93
C LYS A 159 -4.20 -15.98 -6.85
N LEU A 160 -3.80 -14.86 -6.25
CA LEU A 160 -3.25 -13.68 -6.91
C LEU A 160 -1.91 -13.27 -6.30
N ARG A 161 -1.02 -12.72 -7.14
CA ARG A 161 0.13 -11.92 -6.74
C ARG A 161 0.00 -10.54 -7.36
N THR A 162 0.16 -9.53 -6.53
CA THR A 162 -0.02 -8.12 -6.88
C THR A 162 1.25 -7.33 -6.64
N TYR A 163 1.27 -6.11 -7.17
CA TYR A 163 2.38 -5.17 -7.02
C TYR A 163 1.87 -3.95 -6.26
N SER A 164 2.66 -3.48 -5.29
CA SER A 164 2.27 -2.30 -4.51
C SER A 164 2.25 -1.06 -5.40
N LEU A 165 1.43 -0.08 -5.01
CA LEU A 165 1.35 1.19 -5.73
C LEU A 165 2.73 1.87 -5.86
N ALA A 166 3.57 1.77 -4.81
CA ALA A 166 4.92 2.31 -4.81
C ALA A 166 5.85 1.69 -5.86
N GLN A 167 5.63 0.42 -6.23
CA GLN A 167 6.41 -0.27 -7.26
C GLN A 167 6.08 0.19 -8.69
N VAL A 168 4.85 0.67 -8.90
CA VAL A 168 4.28 0.90 -10.25
C VAL A 168 4.05 2.38 -10.56
N ARG A 169 3.96 3.23 -9.54
CA ARG A 169 3.76 4.67 -9.72
C ARG A 169 4.81 5.28 -10.66
N GLY A 170 4.34 6.02 -11.66
CA GLY A 170 5.16 6.66 -12.69
C GLY A 170 5.71 5.71 -13.74
N ARG A 171 5.28 4.44 -13.76
CA ARG A 171 5.73 3.41 -14.70
C ARG A 171 4.59 2.86 -15.52
N ALA A 172 4.93 2.24 -16.64
CA ALA A 172 3.98 1.48 -17.43
C ALA A 172 3.49 0.24 -16.68
N ILE A 173 2.18 0.01 -16.68
CA ILE A 173 1.56 -1.05 -15.86
C ILE A 173 1.71 -2.46 -16.43
N GLY A 174 2.13 -2.61 -17.69
CA GLY A 174 2.04 -3.89 -18.42
C GLY A 174 2.73 -5.07 -17.72
N GLU A 175 3.88 -4.84 -17.10
CA GLU A 175 4.65 -5.87 -16.36
C GLU A 175 4.19 -6.03 -14.90
N TYR A 176 3.27 -5.19 -14.44
CA TYR A 176 2.85 -5.10 -13.04
C TYR A 176 1.37 -5.44 -12.85
N LEU A 177 0.72 -6.01 -13.87
CA LEU A 177 -0.66 -6.47 -13.72
C LEU A 177 -0.74 -7.70 -12.81
N PRO A 178 -1.88 -7.94 -12.15
CA PRO A 178 -2.03 -9.09 -11.26
C PRO A 178 -1.80 -10.44 -11.96
N VAL A 179 -0.95 -11.29 -11.36
CA VAL A 179 -0.62 -12.62 -11.88
C VAL A 179 -1.10 -13.73 -10.95
N GLY A 180 -1.19 -14.96 -11.43
CA GLY A 180 -1.68 -16.11 -10.66
C GLY A 180 -2.81 -16.84 -11.37
N ALA A 181 -3.42 -17.81 -10.70
CA ALA A 181 -4.50 -18.61 -11.28
C ALA A 181 -5.72 -17.75 -11.65
N ASP A 182 -5.99 -16.71 -10.86
CA ASP A 182 -7.13 -15.82 -11.04
C ASP A 182 -6.79 -14.54 -11.82
N GLY A 183 -5.54 -14.34 -12.24
CA GLY A 183 -5.08 -13.07 -12.86
C GLY A 183 -5.90 -12.63 -14.07
N LYS A 184 -6.38 -13.57 -14.90
CA LYS A 184 -7.27 -13.25 -16.04
C LYS A 184 -8.62 -12.67 -15.62
N GLN A 185 -9.20 -13.16 -14.52
CA GLN A 185 -10.45 -12.61 -13.98
C GLN A 185 -10.20 -11.19 -13.47
N TRP A 186 -9.08 -10.97 -12.78
CA TRP A 186 -8.68 -9.66 -12.27
C TRP A 186 -8.41 -8.63 -13.38
N HIS A 187 -7.82 -9.03 -14.51
CA HIS A 187 -7.71 -8.14 -15.67
C HIS A 187 -9.08 -7.72 -16.23
N ARG A 188 -10.07 -8.63 -16.23
CA ARG A 188 -11.44 -8.28 -16.66
C ARG A 188 -12.07 -7.30 -15.69
N LEU A 189 -11.95 -7.56 -14.38
CA LEU A 189 -12.41 -6.63 -13.34
C LEU A 189 -11.81 -5.24 -13.52
N MET A 190 -10.49 -5.15 -13.72
CA MET A 190 -9.83 -3.85 -13.94
C MET A 190 -10.38 -3.13 -15.18
N ASN A 191 -10.71 -3.85 -16.25
CA ASN A 191 -11.33 -3.26 -17.43
C ASN A 191 -12.77 -2.82 -17.17
N GLU A 192 -13.55 -3.58 -16.42
CA GLU A 192 -14.92 -3.22 -16.03
C GLU A 192 -14.95 -1.97 -15.15
N VAL A 193 -14.04 -1.89 -14.17
CA VAL A 193 -13.81 -0.68 -13.36
C VAL A 193 -13.53 0.53 -14.24
N GLN A 194 -12.64 0.39 -15.23
CA GLN A 194 -12.36 1.48 -16.18
C GLN A 194 -13.62 1.92 -16.95
N MET A 195 -14.47 0.97 -17.38
CA MET A 195 -15.71 1.30 -18.07
C MET A 195 -16.69 2.08 -17.18
N VAL A 196 -16.89 1.64 -15.93
CA VAL A 196 -17.77 2.32 -14.95
C VAL A 196 -17.25 3.73 -14.67
N LEU A 197 -15.95 3.86 -14.38
CA LEU A 197 -15.33 5.14 -14.07
C LEU A 197 -15.35 6.10 -15.27
N HIS A 198 -15.24 5.59 -16.50
CA HIS A 198 -15.28 6.42 -17.71
C HIS A 198 -16.63 7.15 -17.88
N ILE A 199 -17.74 6.51 -17.52
CA ILE A 199 -19.08 7.09 -17.65
C ILE A 199 -19.57 7.82 -16.39
N SER A 200 -18.79 7.82 -15.30
CA SER A 200 -19.20 8.45 -14.04
C SER A 200 -19.36 9.96 -14.18
N ALA A 201 -20.48 10.48 -13.66
CA ALA A 201 -20.76 11.91 -13.62
C ALA A 201 -19.71 12.69 -12.81
N VAL A 202 -19.14 12.07 -11.77
CA VAL A 202 -18.06 12.67 -10.97
C VAL A 202 -16.84 12.94 -11.85
N ASN A 203 -16.40 11.94 -12.62
CA ASN A 203 -15.25 12.11 -13.50
C ASN A 203 -15.52 13.12 -14.63
N GLN A 204 -16.73 13.13 -15.20
CA GLN A 204 -17.12 14.13 -16.19
C GLN A 204 -17.01 15.55 -15.61
N GLN A 205 -17.54 15.77 -14.40
CA GLN A 205 -17.44 17.06 -13.72
C GLN A 205 -15.99 17.45 -13.45
N ARG A 206 -15.16 16.53 -12.95
CA ARG A 206 -13.73 16.77 -12.71
C ARG A 206 -13.00 17.20 -13.97
N GLN A 207 -13.28 16.54 -15.09
CA GLN A 207 -12.72 16.90 -16.39
C GLN A 207 -13.16 18.31 -16.84
N THR A 208 -14.42 18.71 -16.59
CA THR A 208 -14.89 20.07 -16.98
C THR A 208 -14.13 21.20 -16.28
N VAL A 209 -13.61 20.95 -15.07
CA VAL A 209 -12.82 21.90 -14.28
C VAL A 209 -11.30 21.66 -14.37
N GLY A 210 -10.86 20.80 -15.30
CA GLY A 210 -9.45 20.52 -15.55
C GLY A 210 -8.77 19.64 -14.50
N GLN A 211 -9.53 18.96 -13.63
CA GLN A 211 -9.00 18.00 -12.68
C GLN A 211 -8.84 16.62 -13.34
N PRO A 212 -7.79 15.86 -12.95
CA PRO A 212 -7.59 14.52 -13.48
C PRO A 212 -8.70 13.55 -13.04
N PRO A 213 -9.22 12.71 -13.94
CA PRO A 213 -10.22 11.71 -13.60
C PRO A 213 -9.59 10.54 -12.84
N VAL A 214 -10.38 9.89 -11.99
CA VAL A 214 -10.05 8.54 -11.48
C VAL A 214 -10.36 7.57 -12.60
N SER A 215 -9.36 7.06 -13.30
CA SER A 215 -9.61 6.25 -14.50
C SER A 215 -9.54 4.74 -14.25
N SER A 216 -8.95 4.31 -13.14
CA SER A 216 -8.87 2.90 -12.74
C SER A 216 -8.72 2.79 -11.22
N LEU A 217 -8.82 1.57 -10.71
CA LEU A 217 -8.36 1.20 -9.37
C LEU A 217 -7.11 0.33 -9.48
N TRP A 218 -6.19 0.49 -8.54
CA TRP A 218 -5.01 -0.36 -8.41
C TRP A 218 -5.21 -1.34 -7.24
N PHE A 219 -5.28 -2.64 -7.57
CA PHE A 219 -5.57 -3.70 -6.61
C PHE A 219 -4.30 -4.34 -6.08
N TRP A 220 -4.08 -4.30 -4.76
CA TRP A 220 -2.85 -4.83 -4.17
C TRP A 220 -2.92 -5.16 -2.69
N GLY A 221 -1.90 -5.88 -2.20
CA GLY A 221 -1.66 -6.10 -0.77
C GLY A 221 -2.78 -6.91 -0.09
N GLY A 222 -3.35 -7.86 -0.82
CA GLY A 222 -4.49 -8.64 -0.38
C GLY A 222 -4.15 -9.62 0.75
N GLY A 223 -5.05 -9.75 1.73
CA GLY A 223 -4.86 -10.67 2.84
C GLY A 223 -5.91 -10.54 3.94
N GLU A 224 -5.87 -11.46 4.89
CA GLU A 224 -6.60 -11.36 6.16
C GLU A 224 -5.74 -10.64 7.22
N THR A 225 -6.36 -10.20 8.30
CA THR A 225 -5.62 -9.60 9.43
C THR A 225 -4.61 -10.61 9.97
N PRO A 226 -3.29 -10.31 9.91
CA PRO A 226 -2.27 -11.27 10.32
C PRO A 226 -2.25 -11.45 11.83
N VAL A 227 -1.90 -12.65 12.26
CA VAL A 227 -1.60 -12.92 13.66
C VAL A 227 -0.19 -12.43 13.96
N ILE A 228 -0.09 -11.56 14.96
CA ILE A 228 1.17 -10.98 15.45
C ILE A 228 1.65 -11.82 16.64
N SER A 229 2.95 -12.11 16.73
CA SER A 229 3.49 -12.84 17.88
C SER A 229 3.42 -11.97 19.15
N PRO A 230 2.88 -12.48 20.27
CA PRO A 230 2.65 -11.69 21.50
C PRO A 230 3.93 -11.17 22.17
N ASP A 231 5.11 -11.72 21.83
CA ASP A 231 6.39 -11.29 22.40
C ASP A 231 6.84 -9.89 21.92
N ASN A 232 6.17 -9.33 20.91
CA ASN A 232 6.55 -8.06 20.27
C ASN A 232 5.45 -6.97 20.31
N THR A 233 4.36 -7.20 21.06
CA THR A 233 3.38 -6.16 21.41
C THR A 233 3.91 -5.25 22.52
N GLY A 234 5.06 -4.62 22.28
CA GLY A 234 5.53 -3.53 23.12
C GLY A 234 4.54 -2.37 23.03
N SER A 235 3.81 -2.11 24.12
CA SER A 235 2.90 -0.98 24.36
C SER A 235 3.05 0.15 23.31
N GLN A 236 2.20 0.13 22.28
CA GLN A 236 2.18 1.15 21.25
C GLN A 236 1.58 2.42 21.84
N TRP A 237 2.44 3.38 22.19
CA TRP A 237 2.04 4.74 22.58
C TRP A 237 1.99 5.61 21.33
N CYS A 238 0.79 5.88 20.82
CA CYS A 238 0.57 7.03 19.95
C CYS A 238 0.52 8.30 20.81
N GLN A 239 1.35 9.30 20.50
CA GLN A 239 1.05 10.71 20.77
C GLN A 239 0.58 11.36 19.48
#